data_AF-A0A0D3A5L5-F1
#
_entry.id   AF-A0A0D3A5L5-F1
#
_cell.length_a   1.000
_cell.length_b   1.000
_cell.length_c   1.000
_cell.angle_alpha   90.00
_cell.angle_beta   90.00
_cell.angle_gamma   90.00
#
_symmetry.space_group_name_H-M   'P 1'
#
loop_
_entity.id
_entity.type
_entity.pdbx_description
1 polymer ?
#
loop_
_entity_poly.entity_id
_entity_poly.type
_entity_poly.pdbx_seq_one_letter_code
_entity_poly.pdbx_strand_id
1 'polypeptide(L)'
;MEIGSIIPFPVFYKVRAESVKKQTGWFGHALLRTEDLVRKKVDRGSNKSILEAELKIWERRQAIVSLGGRMGFPYKHSSDEVFLSELVVKVKD
;
A
#
# COMPACT_ATOMS: atom_id res chain seq x y z
N MET A 1 -14.18 -22.75 7.82
CA MET A 1 -14.58 -21.34 8.03
C MET A 1 -14.36 -20.66 6.69
N GLU A 2 -15.42 -20.37 5.95
CA GLU A 2 -15.27 -19.52 4.76
C GLU A 2 -14.82 -18.16 5.26
N ILE A 3 -13.58 -17.80 4.99
CA ILE A 3 -13.14 -16.42 5.12
C ILE A 3 -13.91 -15.71 4.01
N GLY A 4 -15.08 -15.15 4.33
CA GLY A 4 -15.84 -14.32 3.40
C GLY A 4 -14.88 -13.33 2.75
N SER A 5 -14.93 -13.20 1.44
CA SER A 5 -13.98 -12.36 0.71
C SER A 5 -14.13 -10.92 1.18
N ILE A 6 -13.17 -10.44 1.98
CA ILE A 6 -13.11 -9.02 2.33
C ILE A 6 -12.81 -8.28 1.04
N ILE A 7 -13.76 -7.45 0.59
CA ILE A 7 -13.55 -6.58 -0.56
C ILE A 7 -12.82 -5.32 -0.04
N PRO A 8 -11.53 -5.13 -0.34
CA PRO A 8 -10.84 -3.93 0.10
C PRO A 8 -11.36 -2.70 -0.64
N PHE A 9 -11.65 -1.64 0.12
CA PHE A 9 -11.98 -0.30 -0.37
C PHE A 9 -10.79 0.64 -0.10
N PRO A 10 -9.90 0.87 -1.07
CA PRO A 10 -8.72 1.70 -0.84
C PRO A 10 -9.10 3.17 -0.74
N VAL A 11 -8.47 3.87 0.20
CA VAL A 11 -8.63 5.31 0.42
C VAL A 11 -7.28 5.97 0.17
N PHE A 12 -7.21 6.83 -0.84
CA PHE A 12 -5.96 7.44 -1.29
C PHE A 12 -5.78 8.83 -0.66
N TYR A 13 -5.30 8.91 0.57
CA TYR A 13 -5.17 10.20 1.24
C TYR A 13 -3.89 10.96 0.84
N LYS A 14 -4.04 12.14 0.20
CA LYS A 14 -2.94 13.01 -0.25
C LYS A 14 -1.90 12.32 -1.15
N VAL A 15 -2.24 11.15 -1.71
CA VAL A 15 -1.37 10.36 -2.59
C VAL A 15 -2.15 9.90 -3.81
N ARG A 16 -1.56 9.98 -5.00
CA ARG A 16 -2.23 9.49 -6.22
C ARG A 16 -2.27 7.97 -6.22
N ALA A 17 -3.43 7.38 -6.53
CA ALA A 17 -3.56 5.93 -6.74
C ALA A 17 -2.50 5.39 -7.73
N GLU A 18 -2.25 6.15 -8.79
CA GLU A 18 -1.22 5.80 -9.78
C GLU A 18 0.20 5.75 -9.20
N SER A 19 0.54 6.66 -8.28
CA SER A 19 1.83 6.64 -7.58
C SER A 19 1.94 5.45 -6.63
N VAL A 20 0.83 5.01 -6.02
CA VAL A 20 0.77 3.78 -5.21
C VAL A 20 0.95 2.55 -6.10
N LYS A 21 0.19 2.45 -7.19
CA LYS A 21 0.22 1.32 -8.14
C LYS A 21 1.60 1.16 -8.79
N LYS A 22 2.18 2.27 -9.28
CA LYS A 22 3.51 2.26 -9.90
C LYS A 22 4.65 2.30 -8.89
N GLN A 23 4.35 2.51 -7.60
CA GLN A 23 5.34 2.65 -6.53
C GLN A 23 6.36 3.76 -6.80
N THR A 24 5.88 4.92 -7.23
CA THR A 24 6.69 6.08 -7.64
C THR A 24 6.49 7.30 -6.75
N GLY A 25 7.31 8.34 -6.96
CA GLY A 25 7.24 9.61 -6.23
C GLY A 25 7.53 9.43 -4.73
N TRP A 26 6.97 10.32 -3.91
CA TRP A 26 7.15 10.29 -2.45
C TRP A 26 6.74 8.96 -1.81
N PHE A 27 5.67 8.34 -2.31
CA PHE A 27 5.22 7.02 -1.84
C PHE A 27 6.29 5.95 -2.11
N GLY A 28 6.81 5.89 -3.33
CA GLY A 28 7.91 4.98 -3.70
C GLY A 28 9.15 5.18 -2.85
N HIS A 29 9.56 6.43 -2.61
CA HIS A 29 10.73 6.72 -1.74
C HIS A 29 10.52 6.25 -0.30
N ALA A 30 9.33 6.42 0.26
CA ALA A 30 9.00 5.92 1.60
C ALA A 30 8.97 4.38 1.65
N LEU A 31 8.45 3.74 0.60
CA LEU A 31 8.44 2.28 0.47
C LEU A 31 9.88 1.73 0.46
N LEU A 32 10.77 2.30 -0.36
CA LEU A 32 12.18 1.89 -0.44
C LEU A 32 12.88 1.98 0.92
N ARG A 33 12.69 3.09 1.66
CA ARG A 33 13.26 3.23 3.01
C ARG A 33 12.77 2.13 3.95
N THR A 34 11.51 1.74 3.84
CA THR A 34 10.92 0.67 4.66
C THR A 34 11.49 -0.70 4.29
N GLU A 35 11.70 -0.96 3.00
CA GLU A 35 12.34 -2.19 2.53
C GLU A 35 13.81 -2.28 2.95
N ASP A 36 14.54 -1.17 2.95
CA ASP A 36 15.92 -1.14 3.43
C ASP A 36 16.01 -1.48 4.92
N LEU A 37 15.03 -1.06 5.73
CA LEU A 37 14.94 -1.47 7.14
C LEU A 37 14.70 -2.98 7.30
N VAL A 38 14.00 -3.62 6.36
CA VAL A 38 13.86 -5.09 6.33
C VAL A 38 15.20 -5.72 5.98
N ARG A 39 15.86 -5.26 4.90
CA ARG A 39 17.16 -5.77 4.45
C ARG A 39 18.27 -5.61 5.48
N LYS A 40 18.24 -4.57 6.30
CA LYS A 40 19.21 -4.35 7.40
C LYS A 40 19.16 -5.41 8.49
N LYS A 41 18.03 -6.11 8.66
CA LYS A 41 17.83 -7.14 9.68
C LYS A 41 18.15 -8.55 9.19
N VAL A 42 18.56 -8.70 7.93
CA VAL A 42 18.85 -9.98 7.29
C VAL A 42 20.22 -10.48 7.71
N ASP A 43 20.33 -11.78 7.98
CA ASP A 43 21.62 -12.44 8.10
C ASP A 43 22.22 -12.62 6.70
N ARG A 44 23.26 -11.83 6.41
CA ARG A 44 23.93 -11.85 5.10
C ARG A 44 24.78 -13.10 4.87
N GLY A 45 25.08 -13.88 5.91
CA GLY A 45 25.74 -15.18 5.77
C GLY A 45 24.80 -16.30 5.34
N SER A 46 23.48 -16.06 5.38
CA SER A 46 22.45 -17.06 5.12
C SER A 46 21.65 -16.73 3.86
N ASN A 47 21.88 -17.50 2.80
CA ASN A 47 21.09 -17.41 1.56
C ASN A 47 19.59 -17.56 1.82
N LYS A 48 19.21 -18.43 2.77
CA LYS A 48 17.81 -18.61 3.17
C LYS A 48 17.24 -17.32 3.74
N SER A 49 17.96 -16.66 4.66
CA SER A 49 17.51 -15.40 5.26
C SER A 49 17.32 -14.29 4.22
N ILE A 50 18.23 -14.19 3.25
CA ILE A 50 18.16 -13.23 2.14
C ILE A 50 16.93 -13.48 1.28
N LEU A 51 16.71 -14.73 0.84
CA LEU A 51 15.59 -15.09 -0.03
C LEU A 51 14.24 -14.86 0.66
N GLU A 52 14.11 -15.21 1.94
CA GLU A 52 12.88 -14.97 2.71
C GLU A 52 12.57 -13.48 2.86
N ALA A 53 13.58 -12.63 3.01
CA ALA A 53 13.40 -11.19 3.10
C ALA A 53 12.98 -10.57 1.77
N GLU A 54 13.61 -10.95 0.66
CA GLU A 54 13.24 -10.46 -0.67
C GLU A 54 11.85 -10.97 -1.09
N LEU A 55 11.49 -12.22 -0.73
CA LEU A 55 10.14 -12.73 -0.96
C LEU A 55 9.09 -11.88 -0.24
N LYS A 56 9.30 -11.56 1.05
CA LYS A 56 8.39 -10.68 1.82
C LYS A 56 8.27 -9.29 1.21
N ILE A 57 9.37 -8.73 0.72
CA ILE A 57 9.36 -7.42 0.04
C ILE A 57 8.53 -7.51 -1.25
N TRP A 58 8.75 -8.55 -2.05
CA TRP A 58 8.02 -8.78 -3.28
C TRP A 58 6.52 -8.97 -3.04
N GLU A 59 6.11 -9.81 -2.08
CA GLU A 59 4.72 -10.04 -1.72
C GLU A 59 4.01 -8.74 -1.30
N ARG A 60 4.68 -7.90 -0.50
CA ARG A 60 4.16 -6.58 -0.11
C ARG A 60 3.98 -5.67 -1.31
N ARG A 61 4.95 -5.64 -2.23
CA ARG A 61 4.83 -4.88 -3.48
C ARG A 61 3.62 -5.35 -4.29
N GLN A 62 3.41 -6.66 -4.44
CA GLN A 62 2.25 -7.19 -5.16
C GLN A 62 0.93 -6.79 -4.50
N ALA A 63 0.85 -6.86 -3.17
CA ALA A 63 -0.34 -6.40 -2.43
C ALA A 63 -0.63 -4.91 -2.68
N ILE A 64 0.39 -4.06 -2.67
CA ILE A 64 0.26 -2.63 -2.94
C ILE A 64 -0.19 -2.38 -4.39
N VAL A 65 0.36 -3.09 -5.39
CA VAL A 65 -0.08 -2.98 -6.79
C VAL A 65 -1.55 -3.37 -6.92
N SER A 66 -1.95 -4.47 -6.28
CA SER A 66 -3.34 -4.94 -6.28
C SER A 66 -4.31 -3.89 -5.72
N LEU A 67 -3.96 -3.26 -4.61
CA LEU A 67 -4.78 -2.20 -4.00
C LEU A 67 -4.77 -0.90 -4.80
N GLY A 68 -3.60 -0.48 -5.30
CA GLY A 68 -3.46 0.74 -6.12
C GLY A 68 -4.19 0.65 -7.47
N GLY A 69 -4.43 -0.57 -7.96
CA GLY A 69 -5.21 -0.82 -9.18
C GLY A 69 -6.73 -0.86 -8.98
N ARG A 70 -7.23 -0.86 -7.74
CA ARG A 70 -8.66 -0.90 -7.45
C ARG A 70 -9.26 0.50 -7.46
N MET A 71 -10.52 0.58 -7.90
CA MET A 71 -11.32 1.79 -7.73
C MET A 71 -11.56 2.01 -6.23
N GLY A 72 -11.31 3.22 -5.76
CA GLY A 72 -11.40 3.57 -4.35
C GLY A 72 -11.67 5.05 -4.17
N PHE A 73 -11.61 5.51 -2.93
CA PHE A 73 -11.83 6.91 -2.61
C PHE A 73 -10.63 7.76 -3.05
N PRO A 74 -10.83 8.77 -3.92
CA PRO A 74 -9.74 9.51 -4.55
C PRO A 74 -8.99 10.38 -3.53
N TYR A 75 -7.95 11.06 -4.01
CA TYR A 75 -7.08 11.91 -3.17
C TYR A 75 -7.38 13.40 -3.26
N LYS A 76 -8.21 13.81 -4.23
CA LYS A 76 -8.45 15.23 -4.55
C LYS A 76 -9.66 15.74 -3.80
N HIS A 77 -9.41 16.57 -2.79
CA HIS A 77 -10.47 17.23 -2.03
C HIS A 77 -10.01 18.64 -1.69
N SER A 78 -10.98 19.54 -1.51
CA SER A 78 -10.73 20.94 -1.20
C SER A 78 -10.18 21.14 0.22
N SER A 79 -10.57 20.28 1.17
CA SER A 79 -10.07 20.26 2.55
C SER A 79 -10.15 18.87 3.18
N ASP A 80 -9.53 18.71 4.34
CA ASP A 80 -9.58 17.46 5.10
C ASP A 80 -10.99 17.20 5.68
N GLU A 81 -11.76 18.24 6.01
CA GLU A 81 -13.15 18.09 6.46
C GLU A 81 -14.05 17.55 5.33
N VAL A 82 -13.90 18.09 4.11
CA VAL A 82 -14.66 17.64 2.95
C VAL A 82 -14.32 16.18 2.63
N PHE A 83 -13.03 15.84 2.62
CA PHE A 83 -12.54 14.47 2.43
C PHE A 83 -13.22 13.48 3.38
N LEU A 84 -13.23 13.79 4.68
CA LEU A 84 -13.81 12.91 5.69
C LEU A 84 -15.34 12.79 5.54
N SER A 85 -16.04 13.90 5.26
CA SER A 85 -17.49 13.87 5.09
C SER A 85 -17.92 12.99 3.91
N GLU A 86 -17.26 13.14 2.76
CA GLU A 86 -17.52 12.34 1.55
C GLU A 86 -17.15 10.86 1.75
N LEU A 87 -16.03 10.59 2.44
CA LEU A 87 -15.62 9.21 2.75
C LEU A 87 -16.66 8.51 3.64
N VAL A 88 -17.17 9.20 4.67
CA VAL A 88 -18.19 8.64 5.57
C VAL A 88 -19.47 8.30 4.83
N VAL A 89 -19.90 9.15 3.89
CA VAL A 89 -21.05 8.84 3.01
C VAL A 89 -20.75 7.57 2.21
N LYS A 90 -19.57 7.50 1.59
CA LYS A 90 -19.22 6.40 0.69
C LYS A 90 -19.05 5.04 1.38
N VAL A 91 -18.70 5.02 2.66
CA VAL A 91 -18.55 3.80 3.46
C VAL A 91 -19.89 3.28 4.00
N LYS A 92 -20.91 4.17 4.09
CA LYS A 92 -22.26 3.79 4.53
C LYS A 92 -23.15 3.25 3.40
N ASP A 93 -22.76 3.49 2.15
CA ASP A 93 -23.38 2.91 0.94
C ASP A 93 -23.06 1.40 0.80
#